data_AF-A0A8H8JPW6-F1
#
_entry.id   AF-A0A8H8JPW6-F1
#
_cell.length_a   1.000
_cell.length_b   1.000
_cell.length_c   1.000
_cell.angle_alpha   90.00
_cell.angle_beta   90.00
_cell.angle_gamma   90.00
#
_symmetry.space_group_name_H-M   'P 1'
#
loop_
_entity.id
_entity.type
_entity.pdbx_description
1 polymer ?
#
loop_
_entity_poly.entity_id
_entity_poly.type
_entity_poly.pdbx_seq_one_letter_code
_entity_poly.pdbx_strand_id
1 'polypeptide(L)'
;MGVFSYYDEESDATLYYVVPSPNLSNTEVSTTAYFDTETTTSSGETIESDDLPGYFVLHHGRQQPASENLAKFFPTDNIRRYVLHYLVANSLFGGDYDGPVRKVLAPHEEITRHALELGTKTGTWVQSMATQFPHVQFLSVDVIPMISHTQRPNVVFEVYDFTEGIMLEDGSQDAVFLNFIMERVRDYPALLREVHRVLRPGGLIHICDYSAYIWDPEDLSVHATRTSPMACRNANMVCEQVSKYGIDLDAFDKIPGWLASGSSLWGPEANENVGFEEVRTILRAYPLHPHEGYPCMSLLEHRIAQFEQYLAITATRDTFGVLRDSGMDEKDAEEQVERVVNEMKQHKHCSRAKKYRIHALKI
;
A
#
# COMPACT_ATOMS: atom_id res chain seq x y z
N MET A 1 27.53 2.99 -13.44
CA MET A 1 26.92 3.83 -14.48
C MET A 1 27.06 5.29 -14.09
N GLY A 2 27.81 6.07 -14.86
CA GLY A 2 27.76 7.53 -14.75
C GLY A 2 26.66 8.05 -15.67
N VAL A 3 25.82 8.96 -15.17
CA VAL A 3 24.80 9.66 -15.96
C VAL A 3 25.10 11.14 -15.88
N PHE A 4 25.20 11.80 -17.03
CA PHE A 4 25.44 13.23 -17.14
C PHE A 4 24.21 13.87 -17.79
N SER A 5 23.72 14.97 -17.20
CA SER A 5 22.61 15.74 -17.73
C SER A 5 23.11 16.93 -18.54
N TYR A 6 22.47 17.23 -19.66
CA TYR A 6 22.56 18.52 -20.32
C TYR A 6 21.16 18.98 -20.73
N TYR A 7 20.94 20.29 -20.72
CA TYR A 7 19.68 20.87 -21.20
C TYR A 7 19.76 21.05 -22.71
N ASP A 8 18.79 20.50 -23.43
CA ASP A 8 18.70 20.60 -24.88
C ASP A 8 17.68 21.66 -25.26
N GLU A 9 18.17 22.79 -25.77
CA GLU A 9 17.34 23.95 -26.12
C GLU A 9 16.42 23.68 -27.32
N GLU A 10 16.75 22.72 -28.20
CA GLU A 10 15.90 22.39 -29.36
C GLU A 10 14.67 21.55 -28.98
N SER A 11 14.79 20.66 -28.00
CA SER A 11 13.67 19.83 -27.52
C SER A 11 12.97 20.38 -26.28
N ASP A 12 13.44 21.51 -25.72
CA ASP A 12 13.00 22.08 -24.44
C ASP A 12 12.92 21.02 -23.32
N ALA A 13 13.94 20.17 -23.28
CA ALA A 13 14.00 19.04 -22.36
C ALA A 13 15.41 18.79 -21.85
N THR A 14 15.51 18.35 -20.59
CA THR A 14 16.77 17.88 -20.03
C THR A 14 17.05 16.46 -20.52
N LEU A 15 18.13 16.30 -21.30
CA LEU A 15 18.57 15.01 -21.83
C LEU A 15 19.67 14.41 -20.92
N TYR A 16 19.61 13.09 -20.76
CA TYR A 16 20.52 12.36 -19.89
C TYR A 16 21.32 11.34 -20.71
N TYR A 17 22.63 11.47 -20.72
CA TYR A 17 23.53 10.50 -21.34
C TYR A 17 23.91 9.43 -20.32
N VAL A 18 23.51 8.18 -20.59
CA VAL A 18 23.83 7.01 -19.77
C VAL A 18 24.97 6.23 -20.43
N VAL A 19 26.10 6.06 -19.74
CA VAL A 19 27.16 5.15 -20.19
C VAL A 19 26.76 3.72 -19.86
N PRO A 20 26.50 2.82 -20.83
CA PRO A 20 26.09 1.45 -20.54
C PRO A 20 27.20 0.69 -19.80
N SER A 21 26.84 -0.06 -18.76
CA SER A 21 27.74 -1.10 -18.22
C SER A 21 27.65 -2.35 -19.09
N PRO A 22 28.77 -3.02 -19.39
CA PRO A 22 28.76 -4.20 -20.23
C PRO A 22 28.18 -5.38 -19.46
N ASN A 23 27.25 -6.10 -20.09
CA ASN A 23 26.65 -7.38 -19.69
C ASN A 23 25.30 -7.29 -18.98
N LEU A 24 24.23 -7.51 -19.74
CA LEU A 24 23.05 -8.29 -19.36
C LEU A 24 22.42 -8.82 -20.66
N SER A 25 22.53 -10.14 -20.88
CA SER A 25 21.95 -10.85 -22.03
C SER A 25 20.54 -11.35 -21.71
N ASN A 26 19.63 -11.17 -22.66
CA ASN A 26 18.23 -11.57 -22.62
C ASN A 26 18.05 -13.10 -22.57
N THR A 27 17.08 -13.57 -21.79
CA THR A 27 16.48 -14.91 -21.98
C THR A 27 14.99 -14.85 -21.64
N GLU A 28 14.16 -15.21 -22.62
CA GLU A 28 12.71 -15.38 -22.53
C GLU A 28 12.37 -16.72 -21.86
N VAL A 29 11.25 -16.79 -21.12
CA VAL A 29 10.76 -18.03 -20.49
C VAL A 29 9.34 -18.35 -20.97
N SER A 30 9.17 -19.55 -21.49
CA SER A 30 7.92 -20.14 -22.00
C SER A 30 7.09 -20.80 -20.88
N THR A 31 5.77 -20.67 -20.99
CA THR A 31 4.73 -21.11 -20.05
C THR A 31 4.25 -22.54 -20.34
N THR A 32 3.99 -23.35 -19.30
CA THR A 32 2.79 -24.21 -19.08
C THR A 32 3.03 -25.20 -17.94
N ALA A 33 2.21 -25.16 -16.89
CA ALA A 33 2.01 -26.29 -15.98
C ALA A 33 0.61 -26.20 -15.32
N TYR A 34 -0.13 -27.31 -15.35
CA TYR A 34 -1.43 -27.53 -14.71
C TYR A 34 -1.24 -27.84 -13.21
N PHE A 35 -2.19 -27.42 -12.35
CA PHE A 35 -2.23 -27.75 -10.92
C PHE A 35 -3.53 -28.49 -10.53
N ASP A 36 -3.38 -29.47 -9.63
CA ASP A 36 -4.45 -30.18 -8.91
C ASP A 36 -4.94 -29.32 -7.73
N THR A 37 -6.26 -29.16 -7.63
CA THR A 37 -6.98 -28.41 -6.59
C THR A 37 -7.51 -29.37 -5.52
N GLU A 38 -6.69 -29.71 -4.51
CA GLU A 38 -7.15 -30.39 -3.31
C GLU A 38 -6.50 -29.81 -2.05
N THR A 39 -6.78 -28.53 -1.71
CA THR A 39 -6.73 -28.04 -0.30
C THR A 39 -7.30 -26.62 -0.16
N THR A 40 -8.62 -26.47 -0.18
CA THR A 40 -9.38 -25.41 0.53
C THR A 40 -10.84 -25.85 0.65
N THR A 41 -11.30 -26.24 1.84
CA THR A 41 -12.71 -26.64 2.10
C THR A 41 -13.70 -25.47 2.11
N SER A 42 -13.24 -24.25 1.83
CA SER A 42 -14.08 -23.09 1.51
C SER A 42 -13.43 -22.19 0.45
N SER A 43 -12.99 -22.76 -0.67
CA SER A 43 -12.59 -21.94 -1.82
C SER A 43 -13.75 -21.03 -2.23
N GLY A 44 -13.51 -19.72 -2.29
CA GLY A 44 -14.37 -18.81 -3.06
C GLY A 44 -14.50 -19.33 -4.49
N GLU A 45 -15.67 -19.15 -5.11
CA GLU A 45 -15.89 -19.58 -6.50
C GLU A 45 -14.83 -18.96 -7.42
N THR A 46 -14.38 -19.72 -8.41
CA THR A 46 -13.46 -19.18 -9.42
C THR A 46 -14.17 -18.04 -10.14
N ILE A 47 -13.54 -16.86 -10.21
CA ILE A 47 -14.09 -15.74 -10.97
C ILE A 47 -14.11 -16.12 -12.44
N GLU A 48 -15.31 -16.26 -12.99
CA GLU A 48 -15.48 -16.43 -14.43
C GLU A 48 -15.34 -15.08 -15.13
N SER A 49 -14.97 -15.09 -16.42
CA SER A 49 -14.77 -13.85 -17.18
C SER A 49 -16.02 -12.96 -17.21
N ASP A 50 -17.19 -13.57 -17.09
CA ASP A 50 -18.49 -12.90 -17.16
C ASP A 50 -18.84 -12.20 -15.83
N ASP A 51 -18.20 -12.57 -14.71
CA ASP A 51 -18.41 -11.95 -13.40
C ASP A 51 -17.55 -10.69 -13.20
N LEU A 52 -16.42 -10.60 -13.92
CA LEU A 52 -15.43 -9.54 -13.77
C LEU A 52 -16.01 -8.12 -13.91
N PRO A 53 -16.91 -7.81 -14.88
CA PRO A 53 -17.52 -6.48 -14.98
C PRO A 53 -18.31 -6.07 -13.74
N GLY A 54 -18.86 -7.03 -12.97
CA GLY A 54 -19.65 -6.77 -11.76
C GLY A 54 -18.87 -6.13 -10.62
N TYR A 55 -17.53 -6.21 -10.64
CA TYR A 55 -16.66 -5.59 -9.64
C TYR A 55 -16.40 -4.10 -9.87
N PHE A 56 -16.77 -3.57 -11.04
CA PHE A 56 -16.37 -2.23 -11.47
C PHE A 56 -17.55 -1.37 -11.96
N VAL A 57 -17.42 -0.06 -11.73
CA VAL A 57 -18.33 0.95 -12.27
C VAL A 57 -17.53 2.11 -12.85
N LEU A 58 -18.06 2.74 -13.90
CA LEU A 58 -17.51 4.00 -14.40
C LEU A 58 -18.06 5.15 -13.54
N HIS A 59 -17.16 5.87 -12.88
CA HIS A 59 -17.49 6.99 -11.99
C HIS A 59 -16.56 8.17 -12.30
N HIS A 60 -17.14 9.32 -12.66
CA HIS A 60 -16.39 10.50 -13.14
C HIS A 60 -15.36 10.18 -14.23
N GLY A 61 -15.73 9.30 -15.17
CA GLY A 61 -14.89 8.92 -16.32
C GLY A 61 -13.75 7.95 -16.00
N ARG A 62 -13.67 7.42 -14.77
CA ARG A 62 -12.64 6.47 -14.32
C ARG A 62 -13.26 5.20 -13.77
N GLN A 63 -12.56 4.08 -13.87
CA GLN A 63 -13.00 2.81 -13.29
C GLN A 63 -12.86 2.84 -11.76
N GLN A 64 -13.92 2.47 -11.05
CA GLN A 64 -13.99 2.45 -9.58
C GLN A 64 -14.61 1.13 -9.09
N PRO A 65 -14.48 0.80 -7.79
CA PRO A 65 -15.24 -0.28 -7.19
C PRO A 65 -16.74 -0.12 -7.42
N ALA A 66 -17.42 -1.19 -7.86
CA ALA A 66 -18.88 -1.22 -7.96
C ALA A 66 -19.56 -1.28 -6.58
N SER A 67 -18.92 -1.95 -5.62
CA SER A 67 -19.45 -2.11 -4.26
C SER A 67 -19.56 -0.76 -3.55
N GLU A 68 -20.75 -0.47 -3.01
CA GLU A 68 -21.00 0.68 -2.14
C GLU A 68 -20.29 0.53 -0.77
N ASN A 69 -19.84 -0.69 -0.44
CA ASN A 69 -19.05 -0.94 0.75
C ASN A 69 -17.59 -0.49 0.62
N LEU A 70 -17.15 -0.07 -0.56
CA LEU A 70 -15.79 0.40 -0.78
C LEU A 70 -15.78 1.91 -1.05
N ALA A 71 -14.85 2.60 -0.39
CA ALA A 71 -14.63 4.01 -0.71
C ALA A 71 -14.05 4.14 -2.11
N LYS A 72 -14.62 5.06 -2.89
CA LYS A 72 -14.12 5.44 -4.23
C LYS A 72 -12.94 6.42 -4.11
N PHE A 73 -11.95 6.07 -3.28
CA PHE A 73 -10.80 6.92 -2.99
C PHE A 73 -9.94 7.12 -4.24
N PHE A 74 -9.53 6.02 -4.86
CA PHE A 74 -8.69 6.04 -6.04
C PHE A 74 -9.27 5.13 -7.13
N PRO A 75 -9.15 5.51 -8.41
CA PRO A 75 -9.61 4.71 -9.52
C PRO A 75 -8.76 3.44 -9.68
N THR A 76 -9.41 2.35 -10.06
CA THR A 76 -8.80 1.02 -10.21
C THR A 76 -8.10 0.83 -11.56
N ASP A 77 -8.37 1.69 -12.54
CA ASP A 77 -7.75 1.66 -13.87
C ASP A 77 -6.28 2.13 -13.90
N ASN A 78 -5.78 2.73 -12.82
CA ASN A 78 -4.39 3.18 -12.71
C ASN A 78 -3.55 2.26 -11.83
N ILE A 79 -3.24 1.09 -12.36
CA ILE A 79 -2.47 0.05 -11.67
C ILE A 79 -1.03 0.51 -11.31
N ARG A 80 -0.47 1.45 -12.08
CA ARG A 80 0.91 1.95 -11.89
C ARG A 80 1.10 2.60 -10.53
N ARG A 81 0.06 3.25 -10.00
CA ARG A 81 0.09 3.87 -8.66
C ARG A 81 0.52 2.87 -7.60
N TYR A 82 -0.03 1.65 -7.62
CA TYR A 82 0.27 0.63 -6.60
C TYR A 82 1.67 0.02 -6.75
N VAL A 83 2.14 -0.15 -7.99
CA VAL A 83 3.54 -0.53 -8.24
C VAL A 83 4.49 0.53 -7.68
N LEU A 84 4.18 1.81 -7.85
CA LEU A 84 5.00 2.91 -7.32
C LEU A 84 4.97 2.95 -5.78
N HIS A 85 3.80 2.78 -5.14
CA HIS A 85 3.72 2.69 -3.68
C HIS A 85 4.65 1.59 -3.14
N TYR A 86 4.65 0.42 -3.79
CA TYR A 86 5.55 -0.69 -3.48
C TYR A 86 7.02 -0.33 -3.68
N LEU A 87 7.42 0.20 -4.85
CA LEU A 87 8.82 0.52 -5.16
C LEU A 87 9.40 1.57 -4.21
N VAL A 88 8.62 2.61 -3.92
CA VAL A 88 9.01 3.66 -2.96
C VAL A 88 9.15 3.07 -1.56
N ALA A 89 8.19 2.28 -1.09
CA ALA A 89 8.26 1.69 0.24
C ALA A 89 9.45 0.71 0.35
N ASN A 90 9.62 -0.18 -0.62
CA ASN A 90 10.75 -1.11 -0.66
C ASN A 90 12.08 -0.37 -0.57
N SER A 91 12.22 0.75 -1.28
CA SER A 91 13.43 1.57 -1.22
C SER A 91 13.61 2.27 0.14
N LEU A 92 12.58 2.91 0.68
CA LEU A 92 12.65 3.63 1.97
C LEU A 92 12.93 2.73 3.17
N PHE A 93 12.47 1.48 3.12
CA PHE A 93 12.65 0.50 4.19
C PHE A 93 13.78 -0.50 3.90
N GLY A 94 14.33 -0.52 2.68
CA GLY A 94 15.44 -1.38 2.28
C GLY A 94 15.07 -2.83 1.95
N GLY A 95 13.82 -3.12 1.61
CA GLY A 95 13.34 -4.46 1.25
C GLY A 95 11.83 -4.65 1.42
N ASP A 96 11.32 -5.85 1.19
CA ASP A 96 9.87 -6.16 1.23
C ASP A 96 9.29 -6.28 2.63
N TYR A 97 10.16 -6.51 3.60
CA TYR A 97 9.81 -6.76 4.99
C TYR A 97 10.91 -6.31 5.93
N ASP A 98 10.62 -6.31 7.23
CA ASP A 98 11.58 -6.08 8.31
C ASP A 98 11.17 -6.87 9.56
N GLY A 99 11.87 -6.64 10.67
CA GLY A 99 11.55 -7.27 11.94
C GLY A 99 11.70 -8.80 11.91
N PRO A 100 10.82 -9.54 12.59
CA PRO A 100 10.98 -10.98 12.78
C PRO A 100 10.48 -11.83 11.59
N VAL A 101 10.07 -11.23 10.45
CA VAL A 101 9.50 -11.94 9.28
C VAL A 101 10.36 -13.13 8.86
N ARG A 102 11.68 -12.94 8.71
CA ARG A 102 12.59 -14.03 8.31
C ARG A 102 12.63 -15.18 9.33
N LYS A 103 12.52 -14.88 10.62
CA LYS A 103 12.51 -15.88 11.70
C LYS A 103 11.18 -16.63 11.73
N VAL A 104 10.06 -15.91 11.63
CA VAL A 104 8.70 -16.46 11.66
C VAL A 104 8.45 -17.36 10.44
N LEU A 105 8.89 -16.91 9.26
CA LEU A 105 8.77 -17.64 8.00
C LEU A 105 9.98 -18.55 7.72
N ALA A 106 10.79 -18.89 8.71
CA ALA A 106 11.92 -19.79 8.50
C ALA A 106 11.43 -21.20 8.09
N PRO A 107 12.17 -21.91 7.23
CA PRO A 107 11.84 -23.29 6.87
C PRO A 107 11.76 -24.18 8.12
N HIS A 108 10.86 -25.15 8.08
CA HIS A 108 10.72 -26.19 9.10
C HIS A 108 10.59 -27.55 8.40
N GLU A 109 11.19 -28.61 8.97
CA GLU A 109 11.26 -29.92 8.30
C GLU A 109 9.88 -30.57 8.12
N GLU A 110 9.00 -30.42 9.12
CA GLU A 110 7.70 -31.11 9.15
C GLU A 110 6.49 -30.20 8.91
N ILE A 111 6.69 -28.88 8.84
CA ILE A 111 5.59 -27.90 8.85
C ILE A 111 5.76 -26.90 7.72
N THR A 112 4.78 -26.87 6.82
CA THR A 112 4.66 -25.81 5.82
C THR A 112 4.17 -24.52 6.49
N ARG A 113 4.88 -23.42 6.22
CA ARG A 113 4.51 -22.09 6.70
C ARG A 113 3.43 -21.49 5.82
N HIS A 114 2.46 -20.81 6.43
CA HIS A 114 1.36 -20.15 5.73
C HIS A 114 1.38 -18.66 6.03
N ALA A 115 1.23 -17.86 4.98
CA ALA A 115 1.18 -16.40 5.07
C ALA A 115 0.01 -15.84 4.27
N LEU A 116 -0.72 -14.90 4.88
CA LEU A 116 -1.83 -14.19 4.25
C LEU A 116 -1.41 -12.77 3.90
N GLU A 117 -1.65 -12.33 2.66
CA GLU A 117 -1.64 -10.91 2.28
C GLU A 117 -3.08 -10.42 2.13
N LEU A 118 -3.39 -9.27 2.74
CA LEU A 118 -4.60 -8.50 2.49
C LEU A 118 -4.26 -7.27 1.64
N GLY A 119 -4.93 -7.14 0.50
CA GLY A 119 -4.72 -6.09 -0.49
C GLY A 119 -3.78 -6.49 -1.63
N THR A 120 -4.12 -7.54 -2.39
CA THR A 120 -3.31 -8.03 -3.51
C THR A 120 -2.95 -6.95 -4.53
N LYS A 121 -3.94 -6.16 -4.98
CA LYS A 121 -3.82 -5.14 -6.03
C LYS A 121 -3.15 -5.65 -7.32
N THR A 122 -1.86 -5.38 -7.52
CA THR A 122 -1.07 -5.84 -8.67
C THR A 122 -0.32 -7.14 -8.40
N GLY A 123 -0.36 -7.64 -7.16
CA GLY A 123 0.34 -8.82 -6.69
C GLY A 123 1.86 -8.61 -6.52
N THR A 124 2.38 -7.40 -6.73
CA THR A 124 3.83 -7.16 -6.79
C THR A 124 4.56 -7.61 -5.53
N TRP A 125 3.98 -7.34 -4.35
CA TRP A 125 4.59 -7.71 -3.08
C TRP A 125 4.59 -9.22 -2.84
N VAL A 126 3.44 -9.91 -2.96
CA VAL A 126 3.38 -11.37 -2.73
C VAL A 126 4.25 -12.13 -3.73
N GLN A 127 4.35 -11.65 -4.97
CA GLN A 127 5.25 -12.21 -5.96
C GLN A 127 6.72 -12.05 -5.53
N SER A 128 7.12 -10.91 -4.96
CA SER A 128 8.48 -10.78 -4.42
C SER A 128 8.72 -11.73 -3.24
N MET A 129 7.77 -11.80 -2.31
CA MET A 129 7.86 -12.65 -1.12
C MET A 129 7.88 -14.14 -1.44
N ALA A 130 7.05 -14.60 -2.36
CA ALA A 130 7.01 -16.00 -2.82
C ALA A 130 8.33 -16.43 -3.48
N THR A 131 9.09 -15.49 -4.06
CA THR A 131 10.44 -15.74 -4.57
C THR A 131 11.45 -15.91 -3.44
N GLN A 132 11.35 -15.08 -2.40
CA GLN A 132 12.28 -15.07 -1.26
C GLN A 132 12.03 -16.21 -0.27
N PHE A 133 10.78 -16.68 -0.19
CA PHE A 133 10.32 -17.75 0.69
C PHE A 133 9.61 -18.85 -0.12
N PRO A 134 10.33 -19.62 -0.95
CA PRO A 134 9.71 -20.63 -1.81
C PRO A 134 9.07 -21.80 -1.04
N HIS A 135 9.39 -21.95 0.25
CA HIS A 135 8.83 -22.96 1.16
C HIS A 135 7.58 -22.51 1.92
N VAL A 136 7.15 -21.25 1.75
CA VAL A 136 5.93 -20.69 2.36
C VAL A 136 4.80 -20.74 1.33
N GLN A 137 3.61 -21.16 1.79
CA GLN A 137 2.36 -21.06 1.03
C GLN A 137 1.73 -19.69 1.30
N PHE A 138 1.57 -18.90 0.24
CA PHE A 138 0.94 -17.58 0.32
C PHE A 138 -0.51 -17.65 -0.16
N LEU A 139 -1.40 -17.04 0.60
CA LEU A 139 -2.73 -16.64 0.14
C LEU A 139 -2.74 -15.11 0.04
N SER A 140 -3.12 -14.57 -1.11
CA SER A 140 -3.26 -13.12 -1.30
C SER A 140 -4.70 -12.80 -1.68
N VAL A 141 -5.33 -11.93 -0.90
CA VAL A 141 -6.76 -11.59 -1.01
C VAL A 141 -6.93 -10.13 -1.34
N ASP A 142 -7.81 -9.81 -2.28
CA ASP A 142 -8.32 -8.46 -2.51
C ASP A 142 -9.84 -8.47 -2.59
N VAL A 143 -10.45 -7.31 -2.39
CA VAL A 143 -11.90 -7.16 -2.60
C VAL A 143 -12.22 -6.98 -4.08
N ILE A 144 -11.23 -6.62 -4.90
CA ILE A 144 -11.39 -6.37 -6.33
C ILE A 144 -10.28 -7.04 -7.15
N PRO A 145 -10.63 -7.81 -8.19
CA PRO A 145 -9.68 -8.40 -9.12
C PRO A 145 -9.15 -7.36 -10.11
N MET A 146 -8.19 -6.53 -9.69
CA MET A 146 -7.68 -5.42 -10.50
C MET A 146 -7.00 -5.87 -11.80
N ILE A 147 -6.21 -6.95 -11.75
CA ILE A 147 -5.51 -7.54 -12.89
C ILE A 147 -5.47 -9.06 -12.74
N SER A 148 -5.23 -9.77 -13.84
CA SER A 148 -4.84 -11.17 -13.77
C SER A 148 -3.41 -11.28 -13.24
N HIS A 149 -3.19 -12.22 -12.31
CA HIS A 149 -1.87 -12.45 -11.71
C HIS A 149 -1.17 -13.66 -12.32
N THR A 150 0.16 -13.59 -12.36
CA THR A 150 0.98 -14.74 -12.76
C THR A 150 0.87 -15.84 -11.71
N GLN A 151 0.45 -17.03 -12.13
CA GLN A 151 0.36 -18.19 -11.25
C GLN A 151 1.72 -18.64 -10.75
N ARG A 152 1.78 -19.10 -9.49
CA ARG A 152 2.97 -19.70 -8.87
C ARG A 152 2.57 -20.89 -8.01
N PRO A 153 3.44 -21.90 -7.88
CA PRO A 153 3.15 -23.11 -7.11
C PRO A 153 2.87 -22.85 -5.63
N ASN A 154 3.30 -21.70 -5.11
CA ASN A 154 3.19 -21.35 -3.69
C ASN A 154 2.41 -20.05 -3.45
N VAL A 155 1.56 -19.64 -4.40
CA VAL A 155 0.68 -18.48 -4.25
C VAL A 155 -0.72 -18.80 -4.76
N VAL A 156 -1.70 -18.64 -3.89
CA VAL A 156 -3.13 -18.66 -4.22
C VAL A 156 -3.67 -17.24 -4.15
N PHE A 157 -4.51 -16.86 -5.11
CA PHE A 157 -5.19 -15.57 -5.16
C PHE A 157 -6.68 -15.80 -4.97
N GLU A 158 -7.29 -15.04 -4.06
CA GLU A 158 -8.74 -15.08 -3.83
C GLU A 158 -9.32 -13.67 -3.84
N VAL A 159 -10.62 -13.58 -4.11
CA VAL A 159 -11.34 -12.30 -4.14
C VAL A 159 -12.56 -12.39 -3.26
N TYR A 160 -12.52 -11.68 -2.15
CA TYR A 160 -13.66 -11.50 -1.24
C TYR A 160 -13.43 -10.28 -0.36
N ASP A 161 -14.51 -9.80 0.27
CA ASP A 161 -14.44 -8.68 1.20
C ASP A 161 -13.87 -9.13 2.55
N PHE A 162 -12.55 -9.06 2.70
CA PHE A 162 -11.88 -9.39 3.96
C PHE A 162 -12.22 -8.43 5.11
N THR A 163 -12.88 -7.30 4.84
CA THR A 163 -13.30 -6.36 5.90
C THR A 163 -14.56 -6.83 6.62
N GLU A 164 -15.32 -7.75 6.00
CA GLU A 164 -16.48 -8.41 6.58
C GLU A 164 -16.12 -9.75 7.26
N GLY A 165 -14.85 -10.17 7.19
CA GLY A 165 -14.33 -11.37 7.84
C GLY A 165 -13.28 -12.07 6.98
N ILE A 166 -12.29 -12.70 7.62
CA ILE A 166 -11.27 -13.48 6.93
C ILE A 166 -11.73 -14.94 6.87
N MET A 167 -11.93 -15.48 5.67
CA MET A 167 -12.46 -16.83 5.43
C MET A 167 -11.42 -17.94 5.66
N LEU A 168 -10.74 -17.90 6.80
CA LEU A 168 -9.72 -18.87 7.22
C LEU A 168 -9.99 -19.36 8.63
N GLU A 169 -9.51 -20.56 8.93
CA GLU A 169 -9.59 -21.15 10.27
C GLU A 169 -8.73 -20.38 11.29
N ASP A 170 -9.15 -20.44 12.55
CA ASP A 170 -8.42 -19.89 13.69
C ASP A 170 -7.02 -20.53 13.79
N GLY A 171 -5.99 -19.71 14.01
CA GLY A 171 -4.62 -20.22 14.14
C GLY A 171 -4.09 -20.94 12.89
N SER A 172 -4.58 -20.62 11.71
CA SER A 172 -4.12 -21.22 10.45
C SER A 172 -2.85 -20.55 9.89
N GLN A 173 -2.61 -19.27 10.20
CA GLN A 173 -1.55 -18.47 9.59
C GLN A 173 -0.35 -18.26 10.52
N ASP A 174 0.87 -18.37 9.98
CA ASP A 174 2.11 -17.99 10.68
C ASP A 174 2.39 -16.49 10.57
N ALA A 175 1.95 -15.85 9.47
CA ALA A 175 2.05 -14.40 9.29
C ALA A 175 0.88 -13.82 8.49
N VAL A 176 0.50 -12.57 8.80
CA VAL A 176 -0.50 -11.80 8.07
C VAL A 176 0.07 -10.42 7.72
N PHE A 177 -0.05 -10.05 6.46
CA PHE A 177 0.49 -8.83 5.88
C PHE A 177 -0.62 -7.92 5.37
N LEU A 178 -0.62 -6.66 5.82
CA LEU A 178 -1.58 -5.63 5.41
C LEU A 178 -0.81 -4.59 4.60
N ASN A 179 -0.91 -4.63 3.27
CA ASN A 179 -0.12 -3.77 2.39
C ASN A 179 -0.99 -2.76 1.66
N PHE A 180 -0.84 -1.47 2.02
CA PHE A 180 -1.53 -0.35 1.37
C PHE A 180 -3.05 -0.53 1.32
N ILE A 181 -3.66 -0.83 2.46
CA ILE A 181 -5.10 -1.11 2.57
C ILE A 181 -5.87 -0.02 3.30
N MET A 182 -5.23 1.07 3.71
CA MET A 182 -5.88 2.23 4.34
C MET A 182 -7.19 2.61 3.65
N GLU A 183 -7.20 2.69 2.31
CA GLU A 183 -8.40 3.11 1.57
C GLU A 183 -9.54 2.09 1.55
N ARG A 184 -9.32 0.88 2.09
CA ARG A 184 -10.28 -0.23 2.08
C ARG A 184 -10.87 -0.53 3.44
N VAL A 185 -10.21 -0.16 4.53
CA VAL A 185 -10.58 -0.59 5.88
C VAL A 185 -11.35 0.50 6.61
N ARG A 186 -12.62 0.22 6.91
CA ARG A 186 -13.49 1.09 7.72
C ARG A 186 -13.27 0.91 9.22
N ASP A 187 -13.15 -0.35 9.64
CA ASP A 187 -13.02 -0.72 11.05
C ASP A 187 -11.74 -1.54 11.25
N TYR A 188 -10.63 -0.82 11.46
CA TYR A 188 -9.35 -1.44 11.82
C TYR A 188 -9.45 -2.30 13.09
N PRO A 189 -10.09 -1.85 14.19
CA PRO A 189 -10.37 -2.70 15.35
C PRO A 189 -10.99 -4.07 14.99
N ALA A 190 -12.01 -4.12 14.14
CA ALA A 190 -12.61 -5.38 13.70
C ALA A 190 -11.63 -6.23 12.89
N LEU A 191 -10.94 -5.63 11.92
CA LEU A 191 -9.94 -6.32 11.10
C LEU A 191 -8.80 -6.89 11.95
N LEU A 192 -8.29 -6.13 12.93
CA LEU A 192 -7.21 -6.57 13.81
C LEU A 192 -7.63 -7.77 14.68
N ARG A 193 -8.91 -7.87 15.07
CA ARG A 193 -9.43 -9.06 15.76
C ARG A 193 -9.46 -10.27 14.85
N GLU A 194 -9.85 -10.11 13.59
CA GLU A 194 -9.82 -11.19 12.60
C GLU A 194 -8.39 -11.64 12.29
N VAL A 195 -7.45 -10.69 12.13
CA VAL A 195 -6.02 -10.99 11.98
C VAL A 195 -5.49 -11.75 13.19
N HIS A 196 -5.83 -11.30 14.41
CA HIS A 196 -5.48 -12.02 15.63
C HIS A 196 -6.09 -13.43 15.66
N ARG A 197 -7.34 -13.61 15.23
CA ARG A 197 -8.01 -14.92 15.21
C ARG A 197 -7.29 -15.91 14.29
N VAL A 198 -6.98 -15.52 13.07
CA VAL A 198 -6.35 -16.42 12.07
C VAL A 198 -4.86 -16.67 12.35
N LEU A 199 -4.19 -15.79 13.08
CA LEU A 199 -2.79 -15.99 13.47
C LEU A 199 -2.63 -17.07 14.54
N ARG A 200 -1.60 -17.90 14.40
CA ARG A 200 -1.10 -18.79 15.47
C ARG A 200 -0.53 -17.98 16.63
N PRO A 201 -0.49 -18.52 17.87
CA PRO A 201 0.36 -17.96 18.92
C PRO A 201 1.82 -17.84 18.44
N GLY A 202 2.47 -16.71 18.69
CA GLY A 202 3.77 -16.35 18.13
C GLY A 202 3.76 -15.95 16.64
N GLY A 203 2.59 -15.92 16.01
CA GLY A 203 2.40 -15.50 14.63
C GLY A 203 2.55 -13.98 14.45
N LEU A 204 2.90 -13.55 13.25
CA LEU A 204 3.27 -12.16 12.96
C LEU A 204 2.16 -11.39 12.27
N ILE A 205 1.85 -10.18 12.75
CA ILE A 205 1.22 -9.15 11.92
C ILE A 205 2.29 -8.19 11.40
N HIS A 206 2.25 -7.87 10.10
CA HIS A 206 3.08 -6.83 9.48
C HIS A 206 2.21 -5.92 8.63
N ILE A 207 2.32 -4.61 8.84
CA ILE A 207 1.50 -3.60 8.18
C ILE A 207 2.45 -2.64 7.49
N CYS A 208 2.21 -2.35 6.21
CA CYS A 208 2.95 -1.35 5.46
C CYS A 208 1.97 -0.40 4.77
N ASP A 209 1.98 0.87 5.15
CA ASP A 209 1.04 1.84 4.60
C ASP A 209 1.59 3.28 4.56
N TYR A 210 0.79 4.20 4.04
CA TYR A 210 1.07 5.63 3.94
C TYR A 210 -0.06 6.42 4.56
N SER A 211 0.21 7.69 4.87
CA SER A 211 -0.86 8.62 5.25
C SER A 211 -1.31 9.46 4.06
N ALA A 212 -2.58 9.86 4.10
CA ALA A 212 -3.16 10.81 3.17
C ALA A 212 -2.75 12.27 3.42
N TYR A 213 -2.15 12.59 4.58
CA TYR A 213 -1.75 13.94 4.93
C TYR A 213 -0.30 14.26 4.53
N ILE A 214 0.03 15.55 4.59
CA ILE A 214 1.32 16.10 4.21
C ILE A 214 1.83 17.00 5.35
N TRP A 215 3.13 16.92 5.64
CA TRP A 215 3.77 17.54 6.82
C TRP A 215 4.83 18.56 6.48
N ASP A 216 5.03 19.49 7.42
CA ASP A 216 6.07 20.51 7.31
C ASP A 216 7.46 19.84 7.18
N PRO A 217 8.36 20.40 6.37
CA PRO A 217 9.70 19.86 6.17
C PRO A 217 10.55 19.72 7.42
N GLU A 218 10.35 20.63 8.39
CA GLU A 218 11.17 20.77 9.58
C GLU A 218 10.47 20.20 10.82
N ASP A 219 9.14 20.27 10.87
CA ASP A 219 8.33 19.76 11.99
C ASP A 219 7.25 18.77 11.54
N LEU A 220 7.48 17.47 11.80
CA LEU A 220 6.56 16.39 11.44
C LEU A 220 5.29 16.31 12.32
N SER A 221 5.13 17.18 13.32
CA SER A 221 3.92 17.28 14.14
C SER A 221 2.87 18.21 13.54
N VAL A 222 3.22 19.02 12.54
CA VAL A 222 2.32 19.98 11.90
C VAL A 222 2.23 19.77 10.39
N HIS A 223 1.10 20.14 9.81
CA HIS A 223 0.90 20.06 8.36
C HIS A 223 1.67 21.16 7.62
N ALA A 224 2.03 20.88 6.36
CA ALA A 224 2.78 21.79 5.50
C ALA A 224 1.98 23.02 5.03
N THR A 225 1.03 23.56 5.79
CA THR A 225 0.13 24.63 5.33
C THR A 225 0.87 25.90 4.92
N ARG A 226 2.06 26.15 5.49
CA ARG A 226 2.93 27.27 5.14
C ARG A 226 3.71 27.04 3.85
N THR A 227 4.23 25.83 3.64
CA THR A 227 5.18 25.52 2.56
C THR A 227 4.53 24.80 1.37
N SER A 228 3.37 24.19 1.54
CA SER A 228 2.56 23.52 0.51
C SER A 228 1.05 23.67 0.78
N PRO A 229 0.53 24.91 0.83
CA PRO A 229 -0.87 25.18 1.14
C PRO A 229 -1.88 24.51 0.20
N MET A 230 -1.58 24.37 -1.09
CA MET A 230 -2.52 23.77 -2.04
C MET A 230 -2.62 22.26 -1.80
N ALA A 231 -1.49 21.59 -1.63
CA ALA A 231 -1.44 20.16 -1.33
C ALA A 231 -2.13 19.83 0.00
N CYS A 232 -1.90 20.62 1.06
CA CYS A 232 -2.59 20.45 2.34
C CYS A 232 -4.11 20.66 2.22
N ARG A 233 -4.55 21.68 1.49
CA ARG A 233 -5.99 21.91 1.24
C ARG A 233 -6.62 20.71 0.53
N ASN A 234 -5.96 20.20 -0.51
CA ASN A 234 -6.44 19.04 -1.25
C ASN A 234 -6.54 17.80 -0.37
N ALA A 235 -5.48 17.50 0.39
CA ALA A 235 -5.46 16.39 1.34
C ALA A 235 -6.63 16.49 2.32
N ASN A 236 -6.86 17.66 2.93
CA ASN A 236 -7.97 17.84 3.87
C ASN A 236 -9.34 17.59 3.22
N MET A 237 -9.58 18.09 2.01
CA MET A 237 -10.83 17.87 1.29
C MET A 237 -11.06 16.38 0.97
N VAL A 238 -10.02 15.70 0.51
CA VAL A 238 -10.05 14.27 0.20
C VAL A 238 -10.30 13.47 1.48
N CYS A 239 -9.55 13.76 2.54
CA CYS A 239 -9.70 13.10 3.83
C CYS A 239 -11.10 13.28 4.41
N GLU A 240 -11.65 14.50 4.34
CA GLU A 240 -13.01 14.79 4.78
C GLU A 240 -14.04 13.95 4.00
N GLN A 241 -13.95 13.89 2.67
CA GLN A 241 -14.89 13.07 1.88
C GLN A 241 -14.75 11.58 2.16
N VAL A 242 -13.52 11.08 2.25
CA VAL A 242 -13.24 9.66 2.48
C VAL A 242 -13.69 9.23 3.88
N SER A 243 -13.55 10.10 4.89
CA SER A 243 -14.03 9.82 6.24
C SER A 243 -15.54 9.59 6.33
N LYS A 244 -16.33 10.08 5.36
CA LYS A 244 -17.78 9.81 5.27
C LYS A 244 -18.09 8.33 4.99
N TYR A 245 -17.12 7.58 4.45
CA TYR A 245 -17.22 6.13 4.30
C TYR A 245 -16.82 5.37 5.58
N GLY A 246 -16.53 6.08 6.68
CA GLY A 246 -16.12 5.49 7.96
C GLY A 246 -14.63 5.14 8.02
N ILE A 247 -13.82 5.54 7.04
CA ILE A 247 -12.38 5.26 7.02
C ILE A 247 -11.64 6.21 7.97
N ASP A 248 -10.93 5.64 8.93
CA ASP A 248 -10.06 6.36 9.85
C ASP A 248 -8.65 6.52 9.25
N LEU A 249 -8.39 7.68 8.64
CA LEU A 249 -7.12 7.98 7.95
C LEU A 249 -5.95 8.22 8.92
N ASP A 250 -6.22 8.32 10.22
CA ASP A 250 -5.23 8.42 11.30
C ASP A 250 -5.04 7.07 12.02
N ALA A 251 -5.60 5.97 11.50
CA ALA A 251 -5.54 4.66 12.14
C ALA A 251 -4.10 4.21 12.45
N PHE A 252 -3.12 4.54 11.61
CA PHE A 252 -1.72 4.10 11.82
C PHE A 252 -1.07 4.66 13.08
N ASP A 253 -1.51 5.81 13.58
CA ASP A 253 -1.02 6.35 14.85
C ASP A 253 -1.69 5.63 16.05
N LYS A 254 -2.85 4.98 15.84
CA LYS A 254 -3.65 4.28 16.85
C LYS A 254 -3.37 2.78 16.91
N ILE A 255 -3.06 2.16 15.76
CA ILE A 255 -2.83 0.72 15.59
C ILE A 255 -1.85 0.16 16.64
N PRO A 256 -0.70 0.79 16.95
CA PRO A 256 0.21 0.24 17.96
C PRO A 256 -0.44 0.10 19.35
N GLY A 257 -1.28 1.06 19.74
CA GLY A 257 -2.02 1.01 21.00
C GLY A 257 -3.19 0.01 20.98
N TRP A 258 -3.78 -0.24 19.82
CA TRP A 258 -4.76 -1.30 19.64
C TRP A 258 -4.15 -2.71 19.69
N LEU A 259 -2.97 -2.89 19.10
CA LEU A 259 -2.27 -4.17 19.07
C LEU A 259 -1.77 -4.59 20.46
N ALA A 260 -1.30 -3.65 21.27
CA ALA A 260 -0.69 -3.93 22.56
C ALA A 260 -1.54 -4.85 23.47
N SER A 261 -0.87 -5.74 24.20
CA SER A 261 -1.48 -6.53 25.27
C SER A 261 -2.18 -5.63 26.29
N GLY A 262 -3.38 -6.01 26.73
CA GLY A 262 -4.18 -5.22 27.68
C GLY A 262 -4.86 -3.99 27.06
N SER A 263 -4.77 -3.80 25.73
CA SER A 263 -5.61 -2.83 25.03
C SER A 263 -7.10 -3.15 25.20
N SER A 264 -7.93 -2.11 25.31
CA SER A 264 -9.38 -2.27 25.39
C SER A 264 -9.99 -2.92 24.13
N LEU A 265 -9.24 -2.96 23.02
CA LEU A 265 -9.63 -3.68 21.81
C LEU A 265 -9.98 -5.15 22.10
N TRP A 266 -9.21 -5.78 22.98
CA TRP A 266 -9.27 -7.20 23.31
C TRP A 266 -10.37 -7.55 24.33
N GLY A 267 -11.12 -6.55 24.80
CA GLY A 267 -12.25 -6.70 25.71
C GLY A 267 -11.92 -6.39 27.18
N PRO A 268 -12.95 -6.22 28.02
CA PRO A 268 -12.79 -5.78 29.42
C PRO A 268 -12.14 -6.83 30.33
N GLU A 269 -12.11 -8.10 29.91
CA GLU A 269 -11.47 -9.21 30.63
C GLU A 269 -10.12 -9.62 30.01
N ALA A 270 -9.63 -8.89 29.00
CA ALA A 270 -8.33 -9.15 28.41
C ALA A 270 -7.24 -8.95 29.45
N ASN A 271 -6.66 -10.06 29.89
CA ASN A 271 -5.43 -10.05 30.69
C ASN A 271 -4.22 -9.86 29.77
N GLU A 272 -3.02 -9.78 30.35
CA GLU A 272 -1.77 -9.57 29.60
C GLU A 272 -1.47 -10.67 28.55
N ASN A 273 -2.25 -11.76 28.50
CA ASN A 273 -2.07 -12.88 27.57
C ASN A 273 -2.90 -12.78 26.28
N VAL A 274 -3.60 -11.67 26.03
CA VAL A 274 -4.37 -11.46 24.79
C VAL A 274 -3.90 -10.19 24.08
N GLY A 275 -3.70 -10.29 22.77
CA GLY A 275 -3.21 -9.22 21.92
C GLY A 275 -1.83 -9.53 21.35
N PHE A 276 -1.01 -8.50 21.20
CA PHE A 276 0.31 -8.63 20.62
C PHE A 276 1.40 -8.06 21.54
N GLU A 277 2.55 -8.73 21.49
CA GLU A 277 3.81 -8.30 22.06
C GLU A 277 4.78 -7.80 20.98
N GLU A 278 5.91 -7.23 21.41
CA GLU A 278 6.96 -6.69 20.53
C GLU A 278 6.43 -5.67 19.49
N VAL A 279 5.37 -4.92 19.82
CA VAL A 279 4.77 -3.93 18.92
C VAL A 279 5.78 -2.85 18.58
N ARG A 280 6.19 -2.80 17.31
CA ARG A 280 7.17 -1.86 16.81
C ARG A 280 6.65 -1.09 15.61
N THR A 281 6.80 0.24 15.67
CA THR A 281 6.51 1.13 14.55
C THR A 281 7.80 1.70 13.98
N ILE A 282 7.96 1.62 12.67
CA ILE A 282 9.03 2.24 11.91
C ILE A 282 8.40 3.28 11.00
N LEU A 283 8.63 4.55 11.32
CA LEU A 283 8.21 5.67 10.49
C LEU A 283 9.34 6.09 9.55
N ARG A 284 9.01 6.25 8.26
CA ARG A 284 9.86 6.92 7.27
C ARG A 284 9.14 8.15 6.79
N ALA A 285 9.74 9.31 7.09
CA ALA A 285 9.28 10.58 6.58
C ALA A 285 10.28 11.09 5.54
N TYR A 286 9.79 11.46 4.38
CA TYR A 286 10.61 11.74 3.21
C TYR A 286 9.98 12.88 2.38
N PRO A 287 10.77 13.65 1.62
CA PRO A 287 10.23 14.71 0.76
C PRO A 287 9.25 14.16 -0.28
N LEU A 288 8.08 14.77 -0.41
CA LEU A 288 7.04 14.34 -1.35
C LEU A 288 7.45 14.55 -2.83
N HIS A 289 8.32 15.52 -3.08
CA HIS A 289 8.86 15.83 -4.40
C HIS A 289 10.25 16.47 -4.27
N PRO A 290 11.08 16.46 -5.34
CA PRO A 290 12.36 17.16 -5.34
C PRO A 290 12.23 18.66 -5.12
N HIS A 291 13.00 19.21 -4.19
CA HIS A 291 13.00 20.62 -3.83
C HIS A 291 14.44 21.13 -3.56
N GLU A 292 14.58 22.43 -3.36
CA GLU A 292 15.82 23.10 -3.01
C GLU A 292 15.65 23.83 -1.67
N GLY A 293 16.76 24.10 -0.98
CA GLY A 293 16.76 24.98 0.20
C GLY A 293 16.31 24.36 1.52
N TYR A 294 15.91 23.08 1.57
CA TYR A 294 15.59 22.39 2.83
C TYR A 294 16.51 21.17 3.07
N PRO A 295 17.00 20.95 4.31
CA PRO A 295 17.91 19.84 4.63
C PRO A 295 17.33 18.43 4.37
N CYS A 296 16.01 18.30 4.38
CA CYS A 296 15.32 17.03 4.20
C CYS A 296 15.48 16.42 2.79
N MET A 297 16.02 17.16 1.81
CA MET A 297 16.35 16.59 0.48
C MET A 297 17.26 15.38 0.56
N SER A 298 18.19 15.37 1.52
CA SER A 298 19.13 14.24 1.72
C SER A 298 18.43 12.94 2.09
N LEU A 299 17.17 13.01 2.54
CA LEU A 299 16.35 11.85 2.87
C LEU A 299 15.65 11.26 1.64
N LEU A 300 15.58 12.00 0.53
CA LEU A 300 15.04 11.50 -0.72
C LEU A 300 16.17 10.83 -1.49
N GLU A 301 16.14 9.49 -1.58
CA GLU A 301 17.09 8.77 -2.42
C GLU A 301 16.95 9.24 -3.88
N HIS A 302 18.02 9.78 -4.46
CA HIS A 302 18.01 10.32 -5.82
C HIS A 302 17.49 9.32 -6.87
N ARG A 303 17.73 8.02 -6.66
CA ARG A 303 17.27 6.94 -7.54
C ARG A 303 15.76 6.75 -7.55
N ILE A 304 15.06 7.20 -6.49
CA ILE A 304 13.60 7.09 -6.38
C ILE A 304 12.87 8.43 -6.38
N ALA A 305 13.61 9.54 -6.36
CA ALA A 305 13.06 10.89 -6.33
C ALA A 305 12.05 11.15 -7.48
N GLN A 306 12.36 10.67 -8.68
CA GLN A 306 11.46 10.78 -9.85
C GLN A 306 10.22 9.90 -9.71
N PHE A 307 10.37 8.68 -9.17
CA PHE A 307 9.24 7.78 -8.91
C PHE A 307 8.31 8.36 -7.85
N GLU A 308 8.86 8.99 -6.81
CA GLU A 308 8.07 9.62 -5.76
C GLU A 308 7.31 10.84 -6.29
N GLN A 309 7.98 11.74 -7.03
CA GLN A 309 7.30 12.88 -7.64
C GLN A 309 6.18 12.41 -8.59
N TYR A 310 6.45 11.39 -9.40
CA TYR A 310 5.45 10.83 -10.29
C TYR A 310 4.29 10.18 -9.51
N LEU A 311 4.57 9.47 -8.41
CA LEU A 311 3.56 8.92 -7.52
C LEU A 311 2.68 10.03 -6.92
N ALA A 312 3.28 11.07 -6.36
CA ALA A 312 2.57 12.19 -5.74
C ALA A 312 1.65 12.92 -6.72
N ILE A 313 2.14 13.21 -7.93
CA ILE A 313 1.35 13.83 -9.01
C ILE A 313 0.22 12.89 -9.46
N THR A 314 0.52 11.60 -9.61
CA THR A 314 -0.45 10.59 -10.03
C THR A 314 -1.57 10.45 -9.01
N ALA A 315 -1.22 10.29 -7.73
CA ALA A 315 -2.18 10.21 -6.63
C ALA A 315 -3.04 11.47 -6.54
N THR A 316 -2.44 12.67 -6.69
CA THR A 316 -3.18 13.93 -6.71
C THR A 316 -4.23 13.96 -7.81
N ARG A 317 -3.87 13.60 -9.05
CA ARG A 317 -4.81 13.56 -10.17
C ARG A 317 -5.92 12.54 -9.97
N ASP A 318 -5.59 11.42 -9.37
CA ASP A 318 -6.55 10.37 -9.04
C ASP A 318 -7.53 10.77 -7.93
N THR A 319 -7.31 11.89 -7.22
CA THR A 319 -8.27 12.45 -6.26
C THR A 319 -9.40 13.26 -6.90
N PHE A 320 -9.36 13.52 -8.22
CA PHE A 320 -10.39 14.26 -8.95
C PHE A 320 -11.81 13.77 -8.64
N GLY A 321 -12.05 12.45 -8.69
CA GLY A 321 -13.37 11.88 -8.42
C GLY A 321 -13.86 12.18 -7.00
N VAL A 322 -12.96 12.15 -6.01
CA VAL A 322 -13.28 12.46 -4.62
C VAL A 322 -13.65 13.94 -4.46
N LEU A 323 -12.96 14.84 -5.17
CA LEU A 323 -13.31 16.27 -5.18
C LEU A 323 -14.70 16.50 -5.80
N ARG A 324 -15.02 15.79 -6.89
CA ARG A 324 -16.36 15.85 -7.50
C ARG A 324 -17.45 15.35 -6.54
N ASP A 325 -17.17 14.27 -5.82
CA ASP A 325 -18.06 13.72 -4.78
C ASP A 325 -18.22 14.66 -3.57
N SER A 326 -17.28 15.60 -3.37
CA SER A 326 -17.40 16.67 -2.38
C SER A 326 -18.39 17.78 -2.78
N GLY A 327 -18.98 17.69 -3.98
CA GLY A 327 -19.86 18.71 -4.55
C GLY A 327 -19.14 19.80 -5.35
N MET A 328 -17.82 19.68 -5.56
CA MET A 328 -17.07 20.58 -6.44
C MET A 328 -17.48 20.33 -7.89
N ASP A 329 -17.65 21.39 -8.70
CA ASP A 329 -17.91 21.22 -10.12
C ASP A 329 -16.68 20.67 -10.88
N GLU A 330 -16.87 20.25 -12.13
CA GLU A 330 -15.81 19.60 -12.92
C GLU A 330 -14.61 20.51 -13.14
N LYS A 331 -14.87 21.75 -13.52
CA LYS A 331 -13.84 22.71 -13.84
C LYS A 331 -13.06 23.11 -12.59
N ASP A 332 -13.76 23.33 -11.48
CA ASP A 332 -13.13 23.67 -10.20
C ASP A 332 -12.27 22.50 -9.68
N ALA A 333 -12.71 21.25 -9.87
CA ALA A 333 -11.94 20.07 -9.47
C ALA A 333 -10.66 19.89 -10.32
N GLU A 334 -10.75 20.08 -11.64
CA GLU A 334 -9.58 20.10 -12.51
C GLU A 334 -8.61 21.21 -12.12
N GLU A 335 -9.12 22.43 -11.88
CA GLU A 335 -8.29 23.56 -11.48
C GLU A 335 -7.60 23.31 -10.13
N GLN A 336 -8.32 22.73 -9.16
CA GLN A 336 -7.76 22.39 -7.85
C GLN A 336 -6.65 21.34 -7.97
N VAL A 337 -6.85 20.28 -8.77
CA VAL A 337 -5.82 19.27 -9.05
C VAL A 337 -4.58 19.91 -9.67
N GLU A 338 -4.74 20.75 -10.70
CA GLU A 338 -3.61 21.35 -11.39
C GLU A 338 -2.90 22.42 -10.54
N ARG A 339 -3.60 23.13 -9.65
CA ARG A 339 -2.95 24.01 -8.64
C ARG A 339 -2.00 23.22 -7.75
N VAL A 340 -2.40 22.05 -7.30
CA VAL A 340 -1.57 21.17 -6.46
C VAL A 340 -0.38 20.63 -7.25
N VAL A 341 -0.61 20.13 -8.47
CA VAL A 341 0.46 19.64 -9.35
C VAL A 341 1.48 20.75 -9.66
N ASN A 342 1.03 21.97 -9.89
CA ASN A 342 1.91 23.12 -10.13
C ASN A 342 2.70 23.52 -8.87
N GLU A 343 2.12 23.41 -7.67
CA GLU A 343 2.84 23.60 -6.41
C GLU A 343 3.96 22.57 -6.24
N MET A 344 3.70 21.28 -6.51
CA MET A 344 4.68 20.19 -6.41
C MET A 344 5.83 20.28 -7.44
N LYS A 345 5.62 20.97 -8.56
CA LYS A 345 6.67 21.21 -9.56
C LYS A 345 7.62 22.34 -9.16
N GLN A 346 7.24 23.18 -8.20
CA GLN A 346 8.07 24.32 -7.80
C GLN A 346 9.08 23.90 -6.75
N HIS A 347 10.36 23.89 -7.12
CA HIS A 347 11.45 23.44 -6.23
C HIS A 347 11.63 24.26 -4.95
N LYS A 348 11.04 25.45 -4.82
CA LYS A 348 11.07 26.24 -3.58
C LYS A 348 10.08 25.75 -2.52
N HIS A 349 9.07 24.97 -2.92
CA HIS A 349 8.07 24.41 -2.03
C HIS A 349 8.54 23.03 -1.59
N CYS A 350 8.45 22.77 -0.30
CA CYS A 350 8.81 21.48 0.27
C CYS A 350 7.74 21.03 1.24
N SER A 351 7.45 19.74 1.20
CA SER A 351 6.68 19.04 2.21
C SER A 351 7.15 17.60 2.32
N ARG A 352 6.79 16.96 3.42
CA ARG A 352 7.13 15.56 3.68
C ARG A 352 5.89 14.70 3.73
N ALA A 353 5.99 13.51 3.19
CA ALA A 353 5.03 12.43 3.39
C ALA A 353 5.55 11.46 4.46
N LYS A 354 4.64 10.63 4.97
CA LYS A 354 4.93 9.58 5.96
C LYS A 354 4.50 8.22 5.42
N LYS A 355 5.39 7.23 5.55
CA LYS A 355 5.10 5.81 5.38
C LYS A 355 5.44 5.08 6.67
N TYR A 356 4.59 4.12 7.00
CA TYR A 356 4.64 3.37 8.24
C TYR A 356 4.90 1.91 7.94
N ARG A 357 5.74 1.30 8.77
CA ARG A 357 5.70 -0.13 8.99
C ARG A 357 5.43 -0.43 10.44
N ILE A 358 4.49 -1.33 10.69
CA ILE A 358 4.14 -1.78 12.03
C ILE A 358 4.26 -3.30 12.03
N HIS A 359 4.95 -3.85 13.02
CA HIS A 359 4.93 -5.30 13.23
C HIS A 359 4.78 -5.64 14.70
N ALA A 360 4.17 -6.79 14.96
CA ALA A 360 3.96 -7.32 16.31
C ALA A 360 3.75 -8.84 16.27
N LEU A 361 4.01 -9.52 17.39
CA LEU A 361 3.83 -10.96 17.53
C LEU A 361 2.60 -11.24 18.40
N LYS A 362 1.74 -12.15 17.95
CA LYS A 362 0.58 -12.59 18.73
C LYS A 362 1.07 -13.36 19.96
N ILE A 363 0.47 -13.07 21.12
CA ILE A 363 0.77 -13.75 22.40
C ILE A 363 0.21 -15.19 22.41
#